data_AF-A0A932GL67-F1
#
_entry.id   AF-A0A932GL67-F1
#
_cell.length_a   1.000
_cell.length_b   1.000
_cell.length_c   1.000
_cell.angle_alpha   90.00
_cell.angle_beta   90.00
_cell.angle_gamma   90.00
#
_symmetry.space_group_name_H-M   'P 1'
#
loop_
_entity.id
_entity.type
_entity.pdbx_description
1 polymer ?
#
loop_
_entity_poly.entity_id
_entity_poly.type
_entity_poly.pdbx_seq_one_letter_code
_entity_poly.pdbx_strand_id
1 'polypeptide(L)'
;LVTVPVAGAQTPKAVPATPAKPAPARPAPRDAAEKAQAHYELGVLYHERLFEHLDKAIEEYQAALKLKPDLAEAHYHLGLAYHTKAKLTTEDKALYRKALEEYRLYLRYSPNGELAKSAQNNIKAVEPRLR
;
A
#
# COMPACT_ATOMS: atom_id res chain seq x y z
N LEU A 1 -40.98 34.39 74.47
CA LEU A 1 -40.84 34.45 73.00
C LEU A 1 -39.39 34.25 72.65
N VAL A 2 -38.98 33.03 72.32
CA VAL A 2 -37.63 32.74 71.80
C VAL A 2 -37.82 31.93 70.53
N THR A 3 -37.57 32.57 69.39
CA THR A 3 -37.58 31.96 68.07
C THR A 3 -36.20 31.36 67.80
N VAL A 4 -36.14 30.07 67.49
CA VAL A 4 -34.90 29.39 67.03
C VAL A 4 -34.94 29.34 65.50
N PRO A 5 -33.87 29.71 64.77
CA PRO A 5 -33.87 29.70 63.32
C PRO A 5 -33.70 28.28 62.77
N VAL A 6 -34.51 27.92 61.77
CA VAL A 6 -34.38 26.67 61.01
C VAL A 6 -33.18 26.78 60.07
N ALA A 7 -32.18 25.91 60.27
CA ALA A 7 -31.03 25.79 59.39
C ALA A 7 -31.46 25.17 58.05
N GLY A 8 -31.23 25.88 56.95
CA GLY A 8 -31.47 25.40 55.60
C GLY A 8 -30.51 24.27 55.22
N ALA A 9 -31.04 23.08 54.94
CA ALA A 9 -30.28 21.97 54.41
C ALA A 9 -29.89 22.26 52.95
N GLN A 10 -28.61 22.55 52.70
CA GLN A 10 -28.06 22.54 51.36
C GLN A 10 -27.80 21.10 50.95
N THR A 11 -28.46 20.63 49.89
CA THR A 11 -28.14 19.34 49.28
C THR A 11 -26.76 19.42 48.63
N PRO A 12 -25.86 18.43 48.84
CA PRO A 12 -24.56 18.45 48.19
C PRO A 12 -24.74 18.34 46.67
N LYS A 13 -24.14 19.28 45.92
CA LYS A 13 -24.03 19.23 44.46
C LYS A 13 -23.31 17.94 44.07
N ALA A 14 -23.93 17.13 43.22
CA ALA A 14 -23.31 15.94 42.65
C ALA A 14 -22.02 16.33 41.89
N VAL A 15 -20.90 15.73 42.29
CA VAL A 15 -19.64 15.83 41.54
C VAL A 15 -19.83 15.02 40.24
N PRO A 16 -19.56 15.58 39.05
CA PRO A 16 -19.67 14.83 37.81
C PRO A 16 -18.71 13.64 37.86
N ALA A 17 -19.24 12.42 37.77
CA ALA A 17 -18.43 11.22 37.67
C ALA A 17 -17.59 11.30 36.39
N THR A 18 -16.27 11.23 36.52
CA THR A 18 -15.38 11.03 35.37
C THR A 18 -15.79 9.74 34.65
N PRO A 19 -15.96 9.74 33.31
CA PRO A 19 -16.28 8.53 32.59
C PRO A 19 -15.21 7.48 32.85
N ALA A 20 -15.62 6.32 33.34
CA ALA A 20 -14.72 5.21 33.59
C ALA A 20 -13.98 4.88 32.29
N LYS A 21 -12.66 4.71 32.37
CA LYS A 21 -11.85 4.17 31.28
C LYS A 21 -12.52 2.85 30.83
N PRO A 22 -12.83 2.66 29.53
CA PRO A 22 -13.49 1.44 29.09
C PRO A 22 -12.68 0.23 29.54
N ALA A 23 -13.37 -0.75 30.12
CA ALA A 23 -12.75 -2.00 30.52
C ALA A 23 -12.03 -2.61 29.29
N PRO A 24 -10.86 -3.24 29.48
CA PRO A 24 -10.16 -3.88 28.37
C PRO A 24 -11.12 -4.84 27.68
N ALA A 25 -11.18 -4.77 26.35
CA ALA A 25 -12.03 -5.65 25.55
C ALA A 25 -11.72 -7.11 25.93
N ARG A 26 -12.77 -7.91 26.15
CA ARG A 26 -12.61 -9.34 26.40
C ARG A 26 -11.86 -9.95 25.21
N PRO A 27 -10.83 -10.81 25.43
CA PRO A 27 -10.13 -11.45 24.33
C PRO A 27 -11.11 -12.20 23.45
N ALA A 28 -10.88 -12.18 22.13
CA ALA A 28 -11.72 -12.89 21.18
C ALA A 28 -11.80 -14.38 21.57
N PRO A 29 -12.94 -15.06 21.33
CA PRO A 29 -13.03 -16.50 21.45
C PRO A 29 -11.87 -17.18 20.68
N ARG A 30 -11.29 -18.26 21.21
CA ARG A 30 -10.11 -18.92 20.62
C ARG A 30 -10.30 -19.23 19.12
N ASP A 31 -11.47 -19.77 18.75
CA ASP A 31 -11.80 -20.08 17.35
C ASP A 31 -11.79 -18.84 16.44
N ALA A 32 -12.23 -17.68 16.96
CA ALA A 32 -12.20 -16.42 16.22
C ALA A 32 -10.77 -15.90 16.06
N ALA A 33 -9.92 -16.08 17.06
CA ALA A 33 -8.51 -15.73 17.00
C ALA A 33 -7.74 -16.63 16.00
N GLU A 34 -7.98 -17.94 16.02
CA GLU A 34 -7.39 -18.89 15.05
C GLU A 34 -7.82 -18.60 13.61
N LYS A 35 -9.11 -18.30 13.39
CA LYS A 35 -9.61 -17.90 12.08
C LYS A 35 -8.99 -16.59 11.60
N ALA A 36 -8.87 -15.60 12.48
CA ALA A 36 -8.21 -14.33 12.15
C ALA A 36 -6.74 -14.53 11.77
N GLN A 37 -6.02 -15.39 12.51
CA GLN A 37 -4.64 -15.76 12.23
C GLN A 37 -4.50 -16.45 10.86
N ALA A 38 -5.38 -17.42 10.56
CA ALA A 38 -5.38 -18.10 9.26
C ALA A 38 -5.63 -17.12 8.08
N HIS A 39 -6.54 -16.16 8.23
CA HIS A 39 -6.76 -15.13 7.21
C HIS A 39 -5.57 -14.19 7.06
N TYR A 40 -4.89 -13.84 8.16
CA TYR A 40 -3.66 -13.06 8.14
C TYR A 40 -2.54 -13.79 7.38
N GLU A 41 -2.32 -15.07 7.68
CA GLU A 41 -1.31 -15.90 7.00
C GLU A 41 -1.58 -16.07 5.50
N LEU A 42 -2.85 -16.25 5.11
CA LEU A 42 -3.24 -16.24 3.69
C LEU A 42 -2.95 -14.89 3.03
N GLY A 43 -3.19 -13.79 3.75
CA GLY A 43 -2.83 -12.45 3.28
C GLY A 43 -1.33 -12.31 3.01
N VAL A 44 -0.49 -12.79 3.93
CA VAL A 44 0.98 -12.81 3.75
C VAL A 44 1.38 -13.65 2.53
N LEU A 45 0.83 -14.85 2.37
CA LEU A 45 1.13 -15.71 1.22
C LEU A 45 0.75 -15.08 -0.11
N TYR A 46 -0.42 -14.43 -0.21
CA TYR A 46 -0.80 -13.71 -1.43
C TYR A 46 0.10 -12.51 -1.69
N HIS A 47 0.52 -11.81 -0.63
CA HIS A 47 1.45 -10.67 -0.73
C HIS A 47 2.83 -11.12 -1.22
N GLU A 48 3.40 -12.18 -0.66
CA GLU A 48 4.69 -12.73 -1.08
C GLU A 48 4.67 -13.25 -2.51
N ARG A 49 3.61 -13.97 -2.90
CA ARG A 49 3.42 -14.42 -4.28
C ARG A 49 3.41 -13.25 -5.24
N LEU A 50 2.76 -12.13 -4.91
CA LEU A 50 2.76 -10.96 -5.79
C LEU A 50 4.18 -10.49 -6.14
N PHE A 51 5.10 -10.46 -5.17
CA PHE A 51 6.50 -10.12 -5.42
C PHE A 51 7.22 -11.17 -6.27
N GLU A 52 7.03 -12.46 -5.97
CA GLU A 52 7.64 -13.55 -6.74
C GLU A 52 7.19 -13.51 -8.21
N HIS A 53 5.91 -13.25 -8.46
CA HIS A 53 5.38 -13.15 -9.82
C HIS A 53 5.91 -11.91 -10.56
N LEU A 54 6.17 -10.81 -9.85
CA LEU A 54 6.83 -9.64 -10.44
C LEU A 54 8.28 -9.95 -10.85
N ASP A 55 9.00 -10.71 -10.03
CA ASP A 55 10.39 -11.08 -10.31
C ASP A 55 10.51 -12.05 -11.49
N LYS A 56 9.65 -13.07 -11.53
CA LYS A 56 9.55 -13.96 -12.70
C LYS A 56 9.16 -13.21 -13.96
N ALA A 57 8.22 -12.27 -13.89
CA ALA A 57 7.86 -11.45 -15.04
C ALA A 57 9.04 -10.60 -15.56
N ILE A 58 9.81 -10.00 -14.65
CA ILE A 58 11.03 -9.24 -15.00
C ILE A 58 12.03 -10.15 -15.72
N GLU A 59 12.28 -11.36 -15.21
CA GLU A 59 13.20 -12.33 -15.83
C GLU A 59 12.76 -12.72 -17.24
N GLU A 60 11.48 -13.04 -17.44
CA GLU A 60 10.94 -13.42 -18.75
C GLU A 60 10.98 -12.27 -19.76
N TYR A 61 10.64 -11.04 -19.35
CA TYR A 61 10.77 -9.88 -20.25
C TYR A 61 12.23 -9.59 -20.60
N GLN A 62 13.15 -9.72 -19.65
CA GLN A 62 14.59 -9.60 -19.94
C GLN A 62 15.07 -10.70 -20.89
N ALA A 63 14.59 -11.94 -20.73
CA ALA A 63 14.91 -13.04 -21.65
C ALA A 63 14.38 -12.76 -23.06
N ALA A 64 13.13 -12.27 -23.18
CA ALA A 64 12.57 -11.85 -24.46
C ALA A 64 13.40 -10.74 -25.12
N LEU A 65 13.85 -9.74 -24.35
CA LEU A 65 14.68 -8.64 -24.85
C LEU A 65 16.11 -9.07 -25.20
N LYS A 66 16.65 -10.14 -24.60
CA LYS A 66 17.92 -10.74 -25.07
C LYS A 66 17.78 -11.35 -26.47
N LEU A 67 16.61 -11.90 -26.80
CA LEU A 67 16.33 -12.50 -28.11
C LEU A 67 15.94 -11.44 -29.15
N LYS A 68 15.14 -10.46 -28.75
CA LYS A 68 14.66 -9.37 -29.61
C LYS A 68 14.75 -8.03 -28.87
N PRO A 69 15.89 -7.32 -28.97
CA PRO A 69 16.11 -6.07 -28.24
C PRO A 69 15.21 -4.90 -28.62
N ASP A 70 14.50 -4.98 -29.75
CA ASP A 70 13.58 -3.93 -30.24
C ASP A 70 12.11 -4.31 -30.04
N LEU A 71 11.81 -5.35 -29.26
CA LEU A 71 10.45 -5.74 -28.90
C LEU A 71 9.82 -4.72 -27.95
N ALA A 72 9.20 -3.69 -28.53
CA ALA A 72 8.65 -2.55 -27.80
C ALA A 72 7.73 -2.97 -26.65
N GLU A 73 6.81 -3.91 -26.87
CA GLU A 73 5.85 -4.39 -25.88
C GLU A 73 6.55 -4.96 -24.63
N ALA A 74 7.66 -5.67 -24.82
CA ALA A 74 8.45 -6.20 -23.70
C ALA A 74 9.07 -5.07 -22.87
N HIS A 75 9.57 -4.00 -23.50
CA HIS A 75 10.02 -2.80 -22.79
C HIS A 75 8.89 -2.15 -21.98
N TYR A 76 7.68 -2.02 -22.54
CA TYR A 76 6.55 -1.45 -21.76
C TYR A 76 6.21 -2.29 -20.53
N HIS A 77 6.09 -3.61 -20.70
CA HIS A 77 5.70 -4.49 -19.61
C HIS A 77 6.81 -4.67 -18.57
N LEU A 78 8.07 -4.67 -18.98
CA LEU A 78 9.22 -4.64 -18.07
C LEU A 78 9.24 -3.35 -17.25
N GLY A 79 8.98 -2.20 -17.89
CA GLY A 79 8.83 -0.92 -17.20
C GLY A 79 7.70 -0.94 -16.17
N LEU A 80 6.56 -1.55 -16.51
CA LEU A 80 5.42 -1.72 -15.59
C LEU A 80 5.74 -2.65 -14.41
N ALA A 81 6.47 -3.74 -14.65
CA ALA A 81 6.89 -4.64 -13.59
C ALA A 81 7.84 -3.94 -12.60
N TYR A 82 8.85 -3.22 -13.09
CA TYR A 82 9.74 -2.42 -12.23
C TYR A 82 8.99 -1.32 -11.47
N HIS A 83 8.07 -0.61 -12.13
CA HIS A 83 7.27 0.45 -11.49
C HIS A 83 6.39 -0.13 -10.37
N THR A 84 5.75 -1.26 -10.62
CA THR A 84 4.92 -1.94 -9.62
C THR A 84 5.78 -2.43 -8.46
N LYS A 85 6.91 -3.08 -8.73
CA LYS A 85 7.84 -3.51 -7.69
C LYS A 85 8.34 -2.33 -6.86
N ALA A 86 8.70 -1.21 -7.49
CA ALA A 86 9.13 0.02 -6.80
C ALA A 86 8.08 0.53 -5.81
N LYS A 87 6.81 0.56 -6.21
CA LYS A 87 5.67 0.99 -5.37
C LYS A 87 5.38 0.04 -4.21
N LEU A 88 5.61 -1.25 -4.38
CA LEU A 88 5.35 -2.26 -3.36
C LEU A 88 6.53 -2.41 -2.38
N THR A 89 7.74 -2.07 -2.82
CA THR A 89 8.93 -1.93 -1.95
C THR A 89 8.98 -0.55 -1.30
N THR A 90 9.96 -0.29 -0.43
CA THR A 90 10.21 1.00 0.24
C THR A 90 10.68 2.12 -0.71
N GLU A 91 9.97 2.32 -1.82
CA GLU A 91 10.24 3.31 -2.86
C GLU A 91 11.69 3.29 -3.37
N ASP A 92 12.18 2.11 -3.79
CA ASP A 92 13.52 1.98 -4.35
C ASP A 92 13.67 2.81 -5.64
N LYS A 93 14.39 3.94 -5.53
CA LYS A 93 14.70 4.83 -6.66
C LYS A 93 15.41 4.10 -7.80
N ALA A 94 16.14 3.02 -7.55
CA ALA A 94 16.76 2.22 -8.62
C ALA A 94 15.72 1.54 -9.50
N LEU A 95 14.64 0.99 -8.91
CA LEU A 95 13.55 0.39 -9.67
C LEU A 95 12.77 1.44 -10.47
N TYR A 96 12.54 2.63 -9.90
CA TYR A 96 11.95 3.73 -10.66
C TYR A 96 12.81 4.18 -11.85
N ARG A 97 14.15 4.19 -11.71
CA ARG A 97 15.06 4.49 -12.84
C ARG A 97 14.94 3.46 -13.95
N LYS A 98 14.95 2.17 -13.61
CA LYS A 98 14.74 1.09 -14.58
C LYS A 98 13.38 1.22 -15.27
N ALA A 99 12.31 1.45 -14.52
CA ALA A 99 10.99 1.67 -15.10
C ALA A 99 10.96 2.82 -16.12
N LEU A 100 11.57 3.95 -15.77
CA LEU A 100 11.66 5.13 -16.63
C LEU A 100 12.43 4.86 -17.92
N GLU A 101 13.55 4.14 -17.83
CA GLU A 101 14.36 3.73 -18.98
C GLU A 101 13.55 2.86 -19.95
N GLU A 102 12.89 1.84 -19.43
CA GLU A 102 12.11 0.89 -20.22
C GLU A 102 10.91 1.56 -20.92
N TYR A 103 10.19 2.47 -20.25
CA TYR A 103 9.12 3.22 -20.92
C TYR A 103 9.65 4.13 -22.03
N ARG A 104 10.84 4.71 -21.87
CA ARG A 104 11.48 5.52 -22.92
C ARG A 104 11.93 4.65 -24.09
N LEU A 105 12.42 3.44 -23.84
CA LEU A 105 12.73 2.46 -24.88
C LEU A 105 11.47 2.02 -25.65
N TYR A 106 10.35 1.76 -24.96
CA TYR A 106 9.06 1.53 -25.64
C TYR A 106 8.74 2.68 -26.60
N LEU A 107 8.80 3.94 -26.14
CA LEU A 107 8.47 5.10 -26.98
C LEU A 107 9.48 5.32 -28.11
N ARG A 108 10.74 4.88 -27.94
CA ARG A 108 11.76 4.92 -28.98
C ARG A 108 11.43 3.93 -30.11
N TYR A 109 11.04 2.71 -29.77
CA TYR A 109 10.74 1.66 -30.77
C TYR A 109 9.32 1.75 -31.34
N SER A 110 8.36 2.25 -30.56
CA SER A 110 6.93 2.35 -30.94
C SER A 110 6.31 3.67 -30.47
N PRO A 111 6.75 4.83 -31.02
CA PRO A 111 6.29 6.16 -30.58
C PRO A 111 4.79 6.41 -30.79
N ASN A 112 4.18 5.71 -31.77
CA ASN A 112 2.76 5.78 -32.08
C ASN A 112 2.02 4.46 -31.80
N GLY A 113 2.63 3.53 -31.05
CA GLY A 113 2.00 2.26 -30.70
C GLY A 113 0.85 2.41 -29.71
N GLU A 114 0.04 1.37 -29.57
CA GLU A 114 -1.18 1.38 -28.75
C GLU A 114 -0.95 1.79 -27.29
N LEU A 115 0.22 1.46 -26.74
CA LEU A 115 0.60 1.75 -25.36
C LEU A 115 1.33 3.09 -25.20
N ALA A 116 1.52 3.89 -26.25
CA ALA A 116 2.32 5.13 -26.19
C ALA A 116 1.77 6.15 -25.20
N LYS A 117 0.45 6.37 -25.20
CA LYS A 117 -0.19 7.25 -24.22
C LYS A 117 -0.02 6.73 -22.79
N SER A 118 -0.13 5.41 -22.59
CA SER A 118 0.08 4.77 -21.29
C SER A 118 1.53 4.90 -20.83
N ALA A 119 2.51 4.69 -21.72
CA ALA A 119 3.93 4.86 -21.43
C ALA A 119 4.24 6.31 -21.01
N GLN A 120 3.72 7.31 -21.74
CA GLN A 120 3.86 8.73 -21.38
C GLN A 120 3.26 9.05 -20.00
N ASN A 121 2.09 8.50 -19.70
CA ASN A 121 1.46 8.68 -18.38
C ASN A 121 2.28 8.04 -17.27
N ASN A 122 2.82 6.84 -17.50
CA ASN A 122 3.67 6.16 -16.53
C ASN A 122 4.98 6.92 -16.31
N ILE A 123 5.61 7.47 -17.35
CA ILE A 123 6.78 8.36 -17.23
C ILE A 123 6.47 9.54 -16.31
N LYS A 124 5.36 10.25 -16.55
CA LYS A 124 4.93 11.38 -15.71
C LYS A 124 4.68 10.99 -14.25
N ALA A 125 4.25 9.76 -14.00
CA ALA A 125 4.05 9.25 -12.64
C ALA A 125 5.36 8.86 -11.94
N VAL A 126 6.36 8.40 -12.69
CA VAL A 126 7.66 7.96 -12.17
C VAL A 126 8.61 9.14 -11.93
N GLU A 127 8.63 10.14 -12.82
CA GLU A 127 9.58 11.27 -12.76
C GLU A 127 9.62 12.00 -11.41
N PRO A 128 8.49 12.31 -10.74
CA PRO A 128 8.52 12.96 -9.43
C PRO A 128 9.15 12.10 -8.33
N ARG A 129 9.10 10.76 -8.43
CA ARG A 129 9.69 9.83 -7.45
C ARG A 129 11.21 9.80 -7.47
N LEU A 130 11.81 10.34 -8.54
CA LEU A 130 13.26 10.39 -8.72
C LEU A 130 13.89 11.70 -8.27
N ARG A 131 13.08 12.71 -7.91
CA ARG A 131 13.56 14.01 -7.43
C ARG A 131 14.07 13.96 -6.00
#